data_AF-A0A2E0HKW9-F1
#
_entry.id   AF-A0A2E0HKW9-F1
#
_cell.length_a   1.000
_cell.length_b   1.000
_cell.length_c   1.000
_cell.angle_alpha   90.00
_cell.angle_beta   90.00
_cell.angle_gamma   90.00
#
_symmetry.space_group_name_H-M   'P 1'
#
loop_
_entity.id
_entity.type
_entity.pdbx_description
1 polymer ?
#
loop_
_entity_poly.entity_id
_entity_poly.type
_entity_poly.pdbx_seq_one_letter_code
_entity_poly.pdbx_strand_id
1 'polypeptide(L)' 'MITSNLMKTNETLSAFMDGEVTSYELDKLLSSIENNQSMLTTWYRYHVVRSVLRKEGIEVQRFERANIISIFEEKVVQ' A
#
# COMPACT_ATOMS: atom_id res chain seq x y z
N MET A 1 0.90 11.96 -20.99
CA MET A 1 -0.36 11.50 -20.36
C MET A 1 -0.19 10.28 -19.44
N ILE A 2 0.85 9.45 -19.62
CA ILE A 2 1.13 8.29 -18.73
C ILE A 2 1.63 8.69 -17.33
N THR A 3 2.31 9.83 -17.22
CA THR A 3 2.93 10.32 -15.98
C THR A 3 1.94 10.73 -14.89
N SER A 4 0.76 11.25 -15.23
CA SER A 4 -0.21 11.73 -14.23
C SER A 4 -0.86 10.60 -13.44
N ASN A 5 -1.13 9.46 -14.08
CA ASN A 5 -1.75 8.31 -13.42
C ASN A 5 -0.73 7.61 -12.51
N LEU A 6 0.53 7.48 -12.96
CA LEU A 6 1.60 6.88 -12.16
C LEU A 6 1.94 7.71 -10.91
N MET A 7 1.91 9.05 -11.01
CA MET A 7 2.08 9.94 -9.85
C MET A 7 0.97 9.74 -8.82
N LYS A 8 -0.30 9.75 -9.25
CA LYS A 8 -1.44 9.53 -8.35
C LYS A 8 -1.37 8.19 -7.63
N THR A 9 -0.98 7.13 -8.33
CA THR A 9 -0.88 5.81 -7.73
C THR A 9 0.21 5.72 -6.66
N ASN A 10 1.39 6.28 -6.91
CA ASN A 10 2.47 6.29 -5.93
C ASN A 10 2.14 7.17 -4.71
N GLU A 11 1.41 8.25 -4.92
CA GLU A 11 0.89 9.13 -3.87
C GLU A 11 -0.12 8.39 -2.99
N THR A 12 -1.14 7.75 -3.59
CA THR A 12 -2.12 6.93 -2.84
C THR A 12 -1.45 5.77 -2.11
N LEU A 13 -0.42 5.16 -2.71
CA LEU A 13 0.37 4.13 -2.05
C LEU A 13 1.13 4.67 -0.83
N SER A 14 1.73 5.86 -0.92
CA SER A 14 2.37 6.51 0.22
C SER A 14 1.36 6.84 1.33
N ALA A 15 0.23 7.45 0.96
CA ALA A 15 -0.85 7.75 1.91
C ALA A 15 -1.32 6.49 2.63
N PHE A 16 -1.41 5.35 1.93
CA PHE A 16 -1.74 4.07 2.57
C PHE A 16 -0.70 3.66 3.62
N MET A 17 0.60 3.78 3.31
CA MET A 17 1.66 3.45 4.25
C MET A 17 1.62 4.30 5.53
N ASP A 18 1.14 5.53 5.41
CA ASP A 18 1.01 6.49 6.51
C ASP A 18 -0.36 6.40 7.23
N GLY A 19 -1.30 5.62 6.68
CA GLY A 19 -2.65 5.44 7.24
C GLY A 19 -3.63 6.55 6.88
N GLU A 20 -3.34 7.33 5.84
CA GLU A 20 -4.09 8.53 5.43
C GLU A 20 -5.08 8.26 4.28
N VAL A 21 -5.31 6.99 3.90
CA VAL A 21 -6.29 6.64 2.85
C VAL A 21 -7.66 6.33 3.43
N THR A 22 -8.70 6.65 2.66
CA THR A 22 -10.06 6.19 2.94
C THR A 22 -10.26 4.72 2.52
N SER A 23 -11.29 4.05 3.03
CA SER A 23 -11.61 2.67 2.63
C SER A 23 -11.90 2.54 1.12
N TYR A 24 -12.47 3.58 0.50
CA TYR A 24 -12.71 3.62 -0.94
C TYR A 24 -11.40 3.72 -1.75
N GLU A 25 -10.46 4.55 -1.30
CA GLU A 25 -9.15 4.69 -1.93
C GLU A 25 -8.31 3.42 -1.75
N LEU A 26 -8.41 2.78 -0.58
CA LEU A 26 -7.81 1.48 -0.33
C LEU A 26 -8.34 0.43 -1.31
N ASP A 27 -9.66 0.31 -1.46
CA ASP A 27 -10.27 -0.66 -2.37
C ASP A 27 -9.77 -0.46 -3.82
N LYS A 28 -9.73 0.79 -4.29
CA LYS A 28 -9.18 1.14 -5.61
C LYS A 28 -7.69 0.84 -5.74
N LEU A 29 -6.91 1.16 -4.72
CA LEU A 29 -5.47 0.92 -4.71
C LEU A 29 -5.18 -0.59 -4.81
N LEU A 30 -5.83 -1.41 -3.97
CA LEU A 30 -5.64 -2.86 -3.96
C LEU A 30 -6.02 -3.47 -5.31
N SER A 31 -7.14 -3.05 -5.91
CA SER A 31 -7.56 -3.53 -7.24
C SER A 31 -6.56 -3.18 -8.35
N SER A 32 -5.89 -2.04 -8.20
CA SER A 32 -4.84 -1.60 -9.14
C SER A 32 -3.55 -2.40 -8.96
N ILE A 33 -3.18 -2.76 -7.71
CA ILE A 33 -1.99 -3.56 -7.42
C ILE A 33 -2.15 -5.01 -7.89
N GLU A 34 -3.32 -5.63 -7.67
CA GLU A 34 -3.63 -7.01 -8.05
C GLU A 34 -3.35 -7.31 -9.52
N ASN A 35 -3.60 -6.33 -10.39
CA ASN A 35 -3.50 -6.47 -11.84
C ASN A 35 -2.22 -5.83 -12.42
N ASN A 36 -1.29 -5.36 -11.58
CA ASN A 36 -0.11 -4.63 -12.02
C ASN A 36 1.16 -5.03 -11.26
N GLN A 37 1.98 -5.87 -11.89
CA GLN A 37 3.23 -6.39 -11.33
C GLN A 37 4.25 -5.27 -10.96
N SER A 38 4.28 -4.17 -11.72
CA SER A 38 5.15 -3.04 -11.39
C SER A 38 4.70 -2.36 -10.10
N MET A 39 3.40 -2.21 -9.89
CA MET A 39 2.86 -1.63 -8.67
C MET A 39 3.07 -2.54 -7.46
N LEU A 40 2.89 -3.85 -7.66
CA LEU A 40 3.19 -4.84 -6.62
C LEU A 40 4.66 -4.77 -6.19
N THR A 41 5.58 -4.54 -7.13
CA THR A 41 7.00 -4.33 -6.83
C THR A 41 7.23 -3.04 -6.03
N THR A 42 6.57 -1.94 -6.41
CA THR A 42 6.64 -0.67 -5.66
C THR A 42 6.10 -0.81 -4.24
N TRP A 43 4.96 -1.49 -4.07
CA TRP A 43 4.39 -1.84 -2.76
C TRP A 43 5.41 -2.52 -1.85
N TYR A 44 6.04 -3.59 -2.33
CA TYR A 44 7.04 -4.31 -1.54
C TYR A 44 8.25 -3.44 -1.18
N ARG A 45 8.74 -2.62 -2.12
CA ARG A 45 9.85 -1.71 -1.87
C ARG A 45 9.51 -0.68 -0.80
N TYR A 46 8.30 -0.15 -0.79
CA TYR A 46 7.88 0.84 0.20
C TYR A 46 7.83 0.24 1.61
N HIS A 47 7.32 -0.98 1.75
CA HIS A 47 7.36 -1.71 3.03
C HIS A 47 8.81 -1.92 3.51
N VAL A 48 9.70 -2.39 2.64
CA VAL A 48 11.12 -2.59 3.00
C VAL A 48 11.78 -1.29 3.44
N VAL A 49 11.61 -0.21 2.66
CA VAL A 49 12.20 1.10 2.98
C VAL A 49 11.67 1.61 4.32
N ARG A 50 10.36 1.48 4.57
CA ARG A 50 9.75 1.88 5.85
C ARG A 50 10.32 1.11 7.02
N SER A 51 10.41 -0.23 6.93
CA SER A 51 11.00 -1.05 8.00
C SER A 51 12.44 -0.65 8.30
N VAL A 52 13.26 -0.42 7.26
CA VAL A 52 14.65 0.05 7.42
C VAL A 52 14.70 1.41 8.11
N LEU A 53 13.90 2.38 7.66
CA LEU A 53 13.87 3.73 8.24
C LEU A 53 13.42 3.73 9.70
N ARG A 54 12.48 2.84 10.06
CA ARG A 54 11.98 2.68 11.43
C ARG A 54 12.84 1.77 12.30
N LYS A 55 13.89 1.16 11.75
CA LYS A 55 14.73 0.14 12.42
C LYS A 55 13.88 -1.04 12.93
N GLU A 56 12.80 -1.34 12.23
CA GLU A 56 11.93 -2.48 12.49
C GLU A 56 12.47 -3.72 11.76
N GLY A 57 12.04 -4.90 12.19
CA GLY A 57 12.23 -6.11 11.40
C GLY A 57 11.63 -5.93 10.01
N ILE A 58 12.32 -6.42 8.97
CA ILE A 58 11.78 -6.40 7.61
C ILE A 58 10.70 -7.48 7.53
N GLU A 59 9.46 -7.08 7.78
CA GLU A 59 8.27 -7.89 7.54
C GLU A 59 7.60 -7.44 6.25
N VAL A 60 7.92 -8.12 5.17
CA VAL A 60 7.21 -7.93 3.90
C VAL A 60 6.01 -8.87 3.91
N GLN A 61 4.84 -8.33 4.26
CA GLN A 61 3.61 -9.10 4.12
C GLN A 61 3.37 -9.43 2.65
N ARG A 62 3.05 -10.69 2.38
CA ARG A 62 2.57 -11.11 1.07
C ARG A 62 1.36 -10.25 0.72
N PHE A 63 1.35 -9.69 -0.49
CA PHE A 63 0.19 -8.96 -0.95
C PHE A 63 -1.00 -9.93 -1.10
N GLU A 64 -1.94 -9.81 -0.17
CA GLU A 64 -3.19 -10.54 -0.15
C GLU A 64 -4.28 -9.59 0.34
N ARG A 65 -5.26 -9.30 -0.54
CA ARG A 65 -6.28 -8.28 -0.31
C ARG A 65 -7.03 -8.46 1.00
N ALA A 66 -7.44 -9.69 1.31
CA ALA A 66 -8.19 -10.02 2.51
C ALA A 66 -7.42 -9.68 3.79
N ASN A 67 -6.13 -10.04 3.86
CA ASN A 67 -5.29 -9.75 5.02
C ASN A 67 -5.10 -8.24 5.20
N ILE A 68 -4.87 -7.51 4.10
CA ILE A 68 -4.65 -6.07 4.16
C ILE A 68 -5.91 -5.33 4.63
N ILE A 69 -7.09 -5.71 4.14
CA ILE A 69 -8.37 -5.15 4.58
C ILE A 69 -8.58 -5.40 6.07
N SER A 70 -8.36 -6.63 6.54
CA SER A 70 -8.52 -6.98 7.95
C SER A 70 -7.63 -6.12 8.87
N ILE A 71 -6.38 -5.90 8.49
CA ILE A 71 -5.44 -5.07 9.28
C ILE A 71 -5.87 -3.59 9.26
N PHE A 72 -6.34 -3.10 8.11
CA PHE A 72 -6.78 -1.73 8.00
C PHE A 72 -8.03 -1.46 8.85
N GLU A 73 -9.02 -2.35 8.80
CA GLU A 73 -10.24 -2.26 9.62
C GLU A 73 -9.94 -2.31 11.11
N GLU A 74 -9.01 -3.15 11.56
CA GLU A 74 -8.57 -3.19 12.96
C GLU A 74 -8.00 -1.85 13.42
N LYS A 75 -7.20 -1.18 12.58
CA LYS A 75 -6.60 0.12 12.89
C LYS A 75 -7.58 1.29 12.88
N VAL A 76 -8.70 1.19 12.14
CA VAL A 76 -9.73 2.23 12.11
C VAL A 76 -10.63 2.17 13.36
N VAL A 77 -10.74 1.00 13.99
CA VAL A 77 -11.62 0.77 15.15
C VAL A 77 -10.93 1.07 16.49
N GLN A 78 -9.59 1.18 16.50
CA GLN A 78 -8.77 1.51 17.68
C GLN A 78 -8.50 3.01 17.79
#